data_AF-A0A7X8IH84-F1
#
_entry.id   AF-A0A7X8IH84-F1
#
_cell.length_a   1.000
_cell.length_b   1.000
_cell.length_c   1.000
_cell.angle_alpha   90.00
_cell.angle_beta   90.00
_cell.angle_gamma   90.00
#
_symmetry.space_group_name_H-M   'P 1'
#
loop_
_entity.id
_entity.type
_entity.pdbx_description
1 polymer ?
#
loop_
_entity_poly.entity_id
_entity_poly.type
_entity_poly.pdbx_seq_one_letter_code
_entity_poly.pdbx_strand_id
1 'polypeptide(L)'
;MKRIFISVAFLGFSLFLLTAQTVTAVTDISVLVTNMSVQITWKRGQGYSYSPDVNYRIYRDTKPLTKQTVNSMTLIAEQDSSQLIFSEILPDTAQYYYAVMAVKEDSFLTGAVIHGKNATSEAVTGQYSEWEENEKANISNFNVITRNNSVIITYTTEKKGKRLNLYRSSSAFTNIDSLANAFLITSFIDTGTPLTDVPPQNQYFYYALIEESSVSDGTARFFRGITTSLAPICIFRSNSNVTTSPQTTRITPLPLNSSSKAHSDSVIDKLPFELDLENTKNKPEKDVFIFPSETARYSGGQTELSSIISSCFSTKNWLKAETELKKYISNSTSTSAKQRAEFYLAETYYFLGKKREALLLFLSLREQYPLESAEWIDAVISL
;
A
#
# COMPACT_ATOMS: atom_id res chain seq x y z
N MET A 1 7.85 94.45 -26.37
CA MET A 1 8.63 93.73 -25.33
C MET A 1 7.86 93.76 -24.01
N LYS A 2 7.40 92.60 -23.53
CA LYS A 2 7.30 92.21 -22.10
C LYS A 2 6.66 90.81 -22.04
N ARG A 3 7.45 89.80 -21.68
CA ARG A 3 7.01 88.42 -21.46
C ARG A 3 6.60 88.28 -19.99
N ILE A 4 5.42 87.72 -19.75
CA ILE A 4 4.91 87.37 -18.42
C ILE A 4 5.30 85.91 -18.13
N PHE A 5 6.06 85.69 -17.06
CA PHE A 5 6.35 84.38 -16.51
C PHE A 5 5.18 83.92 -15.65
N ILE A 6 4.56 82.79 -15.98
CA ILE A 6 3.65 82.06 -15.09
C ILE A 6 4.46 80.90 -14.49
N SER A 7 4.66 80.96 -13.17
CA SER A 7 5.29 79.91 -12.38
C SER A 7 4.21 78.90 -12.00
N VAL A 8 4.33 77.66 -12.48
CA VAL A 8 3.44 76.55 -12.10
C VAL A 8 4.13 75.76 -10.99
N ALA A 9 3.56 75.81 -9.79
CA ALA A 9 3.96 74.98 -8.66
C ALA A 9 3.43 73.55 -8.86
N PHE A 10 4.33 72.59 -9.02
CA PHE A 10 4.02 71.16 -9.12
C PHE A 10 3.96 70.56 -7.72
N LEU A 11 2.76 70.32 -7.21
CA LEU A 11 2.52 69.61 -5.95
C LEU A 11 2.50 68.10 -6.24
N GLY A 12 3.64 67.45 -6.02
CA GLY A 12 3.79 66.00 -6.17
C GLY A 12 3.14 65.25 -5.01
N PHE A 13 1.93 64.73 -5.21
CA PHE A 13 1.29 63.79 -4.30
C PHE A 13 1.84 62.39 -4.61
N SER A 14 2.83 61.94 -3.84
CA SER A 14 3.33 60.56 -3.92
C SER A 14 2.30 59.63 -3.26
N LEU A 15 1.48 59.00 -4.10
CA LEU A 15 0.56 57.95 -3.67
C LEU A 15 1.37 56.67 -3.43
N PHE A 16 1.83 56.46 -2.20
CA PHE A 16 2.36 55.16 -1.79
C PHE A 16 1.20 54.14 -1.79
N LEU A 17 1.11 53.36 -2.87
CA LEU A 17 0.30 52.14 -2.89
C LEU A 17 0.95 51.12 -1.94
N LEU A 18 0.49 51.08 -0.69
CA LEU A 18 0.74 49.93 0.18
C LEU A 18 0.01 48.72 -0.42
N THR A 19 0.73 47.90 -1.17
CA THR A 19 0.25 46.56 -1.49
C THR A 19 0.31 45.74 -0.21
N ALA A 20 -0.86 45.35 0.32
CA ALA A 20 -0.92 44.39 1.41
C ALA A 20 -0.26 43.08 0.92
N GLN A 21 0.95 42.80 1.39
CA GLN A 21 1.64 41.56 1.05
C GLN A 21 0.86 40.42 1.70
N THR A 22 0.28 39.54 0.89
CA THR A 22 -0.44 38.37 1.40
C THR A 22 0.56 37.46 2.12
N VAL A 23 0.48 37.48 3.45
CA VAL A 23 1.21 36.55 4.31
C VAL A 23 0.56 35.18 4.13
N THR A 24 1.35 34.19 3.69
CA THR A 24 0.90 32.81 3.49
C THR A 24 1.71 31.90 4.38
N ALA A 25 1.07 30.88 4.95
CA ALA A 25 1.71 29.93 5.85
C ALA A 25 2.72 29.00 5.15
N VAL A 26 2.57 28.84 3.83
CA VAL A 26 3.46 28.06 2.98
C VAL A 26 3.98 28.94 1.85
N THR A 27 5.29 28.86 1.59
CA THR A 27 6.00 29.61 0.56
C THR A 27 7.01 28.73 -0.16
N ASP A 28 7.50 29.17 -1.32
CA ASP A 28 8.57 28.53 -2.09
C ASP A 28 8.32 27.03 -2.36
N ILE A 29 7.09 26.67 -2.75
CA ILE A 29 6.82 25.33 -3.26
C ILE A 29 7.69 25.05 -4.49
N SER A 30 8.40 23.93 -4.46
CA SER A 30 9.24 23.46 -5.55
C SER A 30 8.99 21.98 -5.76
N VAL A 31 8.85 21.59 -7.02
CA VAL A 31 8.58 20.22 -7.43
C VAL A 31 9.69 19.75 -8.35
N LEU A 32 10.39 18.71 -7.94
CA LEU A 32 11.41 18.03 -8.73
C LEU A 32 10.83 16.70 -9.22
N VAL A 33 10.93 16.45 -10.52
CA VAL A 33 10.53 15.18 -11.13
C VAL A 33 11.76 14.43 -11.58
N THR A 34 11.81 13.13 -11.29
CA THR A 34 12.84 12.20 -11.76
C THR A 34 12.16 10.91 -12.17
N ASN A 35 12.13 10.64 -13.47
CA ASN A 35 11.30 9.60 -14.07
C ASN A 35 9.82 9.75 -13.64
N MET A 36 9.26 8.73 -12.99
CA MET A 36 7.91 8.73 -12.41
C MET A 36 7.88 9.23 -10.95
N SER A 37 9.03 9.53 -10.35
CA SER A 37 9.12 10.02 -8.96
C SER A 37 9.01 11.54 -8.91
N VAL A 38 8.23 12.04 -7.95
CA VAL A 38 8.03 13.46 -7.69
C VAL A 38 8.42 13.75 -6.25
N GLN A 39 9.28 14.74 -6.07
CA GLN A 39 9.66 15.27 -4.78
C GLN A 39 9.18 16.71 -4.67
N ILE A 40 8.31 16.97 -3.69
CA ILE A 40 7.73 18.27 -3.39
C ILE A 40 8.41 18.82 -2.15
N THR A 41 8.89 20.04 -2.21
CA THR A 41 9.49 20.76 -1.10
C THR A 41 8.84 22.13 -0.94
N TRP A 42 8.80 22.65 0.29
CA TRP A 42 8.29 23.99 0.57
C TRP A 42 9.00 24.60 1.77
N LYS A 43 8.78 25.90 1.99
CA LYS A 43 9.23 26.62 3.17
C LYS A 43 8.04 27.12 3.99
N ARG A 44 8.33 27.35 5.27
CA ARG A 44 7.39 28.00 6.19
C ARG A 44 7.32 29.48 5.88
N GLY A 45 6.11 30.02 5.88
CA GLY A 45 5.87 31.44 5.74
C GLY A 45 6.44 32.26 6.90
N GLN A 46 6.83 33.49 6.62
CA GLN A 46 7.25 34.46 7.65
C GLN A 46 6.09 34.70 8.63
N GLY A 47 6.37 34.62 9.94
CA GLY A 47 5.37 34.72 11.00
C GLY A 47 4.74 33.39 11.45
N TYR A 48 5.11 32.27 10.81
CA TYR A 48 4.72 30.93 11.24
C TYR A 48 5.94 30.17 11.78
N SER A 49 5.96 29.88 13.08
CA SER A 49 6.97 29.04 13.72
C SER A 49 6.50 27.59 13.83
N TYR A 50 7.43 26.68 14.12
CA TYR A 50 7.11 25.29 14.43
C TYR A 50 6.09 25.25 15.58
N SER A 51 4.89 24.79 15.25
CA SER A 51 3.83 24.49 16.21
C SER A 51 3.44 23.04 15.95
N PRO A 52 3.44 22.19 16.99
CA PRO A 52 3.08 20.77 16.85
C PRO A 52 1.64 20.61 16.37
N ASP A 53 0.80 21.64 16.51
CA ASP A 53 -0.63 21.62 16.15
C ASP A 53 -0.87 22.00 14.68
N VAL A 54 0.19 22.23 13.90
CA VAL A 54 0.11 22.56 12.48
C VAL A 54 0.47 21.34 11.65
N ASN A 55 -0.39 20.98 10.70
CA ASN A 55 -0.13 19.96 9.70
C ASN A 55 -0.06 20.57 8.30
N TYR A 56 0.70 19.94 7.41
CA TYR A 56 0.71 20.23 5.98
C TYR A 56 -0.13 19.19 5.25
N ARG A 57 -1.15 19.65 4.53
CA ARG A 57 -1.94 18.84 3.60
C ARG A 57 -1.45 19.06 2.18
N ILE A 58 -1.06 17.97 1.53
CA ILE A 58 -0.58 17.97 0.15
C ILE A 58 -1.70 17.49 -0.75
N TYR A 59 -1.99 18.30 -1.76
CA TYR A 59 -3.07 18.08 -2.72
C TYR A 59 -2.50 17.92 -4.12
N ARG A 60 -3.18 17.09 -4.93
CA ARG A 60 -2.90 16.88 -6.35
C ARG A 60 -4.17 16.94 -7.18
N ASP A 61 -4.08 17.51 -8.38
CA ASP A 61 -5.14 17.51 -9.38
C ASP A 61 -4.56 17.49 -10.80
N THR A 62 -5.35 17.07 -11.78
CA THR A 62 -5.00 17.11 -13.22
C THR A 62 -5.45 18.41 -13.90
N LYS A 63 -6.27 19.21 -13.21
CA LYS A 63 -6.73 20.52 -13.68
C LYS A 63 -5.88 21.66 -13.10
N PRO A 64 -5.70 22.76 -13.85
CA PRO A 64 -5.07 23.96 -13.33
C PRO A 64 -5.72 24.45 -12.03
N LEU A 65 -4.88 24.87 -11.08
CA LEU A 65 -5.35 25.29 -9.77
C LEU A 65 -6.02 26.66 -9.86
N THR A 66 -7.18 26.81 -9.22
CA THR A 66 -7.85 28.09 -9.02
C THR A 66 -8.16 28.26 -7.54
N LYS A 67 -8.55 29.47 -7.12
CA LYS A 67 -8.87 29.75 -5.71
C LYS A 67 -9.98 28.85 -5.14
N GLN A 68 -10.90 28.35 -5.97
CA GLN A 68 -11.97 27.45 -5.53
C GLN A 68 -11.56 25.96 -5.53
N THR A 69 -10.42 25.60 -6.14
CA THR A 69 -10.11 24.20 -6.46
C THR A 69 -9.66 23.38 -5.26
N VAL A 70 -9.01 23.96 -4.23
CA VAL A 70 -8.42 23.18 -3.11
C VAL A 70 -9.42 22.30 -2.38
N ASN A 71 -10.66 22.77 -2.18
CA ASN A 71 -11.70 21.98 -1.52
C ASN A 71 -12.19 20.79 -2.37
N SER A 72 -11.92 20.80 -3.68
CA SER A 72 -12.25 19.71 -4.61
C SER A 72 -11.03 18.90 -5.05
N MET A 73 -9.81 19.30 -4.67
CA MET A 73 -8.59 18.57 -5.03
C MET A 73 -8.51 17.26 -4.27
N THR A 74 -7.78 16.30 -4.85
CA THR A 74 -7.49 15.05 -4.16
C THR A 74 -6.41 15.30 -3.11
N LEU A 75 -6.75 15.08 -1.84
CA LEU A 75 -5.77 15.02 -0.75
C LEU A 75 -4.93 13.74 -0.93
N ILE A 76 -3.62 13.88 -1.07
CA ILE A 76 -2.71 12.75 -1.28
C ILE A 76 -1.87 12.43 -0.04
N ALA A 77 -1.64 13.41 0.85
CA ALA A 77 -0.92 13.20 2.09
C ALA A 77 -1.22 14.29 3.13
N GLU A 78 -1.05 13.93 4.40
CA GLU A 78 -0.98 14.85 5.53
C GLU A 78 0.33 14.59 6.29
N GLN A 79 1.07 15.65 6.59
CA GLN A 79 2.37 15.58 7.26
C GLN A 79 2.40 16.54 8.45
N ASP A 80 3.17 16.20 9.48
CA ASP A 80 3.37 17.05 10.64
C ASP A 80 4.22 18.29 10.30
N SER A 81 4.16 19.31 11.15
CA SER A 81 4.87 20.58 10.91
C SER A 81 6.38 20.46 10.80
N SER A 82 7.03 19.35 11.17
CA SER A 82 8.49 19.16 11.02
C SER A 82 8.89 18.79 9.60
N GLN A 83 7.99 18.15 8.84
CA GLN A 83 8.23 17.68 7.49
C GLN A 83 7.97 18.80 6.47
N LEU A 84 8.99 19.12 5.69
CA LEU A 84 8.94 20.13 4.61
C LEU A 84 9.21 19.51 3.22
N ILE A 85 9.10 18.20 3.15
CA ILE A 85 9.42 17.39 1.98
C ILE A 85 8.45 16.22 1.91
N PHE A 86 7.93 15.99 0.72
CA PHE A 86 7.06 14.87 0.40
C PHE A 86 7.51 14.24 -0.91
N SER A 87 7.43 12.91 -0.98
CA SER A 87 7.75 12.16 -2.19
C SER A 87 6.59 11.27 -2.59
N GLU A 88 6.27 11.25 -3.87
CA GLU A 88 5.26 10.39 -4.48
C GLU A 88 5.79 9.78 -5.78
N ILE A 89 5.24 8.62 -6.16
CA ILE A 89 5.39 8.06 -7.51
C ILE A 89 4.10 8.34 -8.27
N LEU A 90 4.20 9.06 -9.39
CA LEU A 90 3.08 9.40 -10.26
C LEU A 90 2.36 8.14 -10.74
N PRO A 91 1.03 8.20 -10.89
CA PRO A 91 0.26 7.06 -11.36
C PRO A 91 0.38 6.87 -12.88
N ASP A 92 0.64 7.94 -13.64
CA ASP A 92 0.81 7.96 -15.08
C ASP A 92 1.60 9.20 -15.54
N THR A 93 1.70 9.41 -16.86
CA THR A 93 2.40 10.55 -17.47
C THR A 93 1.48 11.75 -17.73
N ALA A 94 0.31 11.82 -17.10
CA ALA A 94 -0.56 12.99 -17.20
C ALA A 94 0.08 14.22 -16.56
N GLN A 95 -0.54 15.37 -16.79
CA GLN A 95 -0.17 16.63 -16.19
C GLN A 95 -0.77 16.74 -14.80
N TYR A 96 0.07 17.06 -13.81
CA TYR A 96 -0.33 17.20 -12.41
C TYR A 96 0.05 18.56 -11.84
N TYR A 97 -0.87 19.14 -11.08
CA TYR A 97 -0.66 20.33 -10.29
C TYR A 97 -0.68 20.00 -8.80
N TYR A 98 0.15 20.69 -8.02
CA TYR A 98 0.29 20.44 -6.59
C TYR A 98 0.02 21.68 -5.77
N ALA A 99 -0.61 21.51 -4.61
CA ALA A 99 -0.76 22.53 -3.59
C ALA A 99 -0.41 21.97 -2.21
N VAL A 100 0.22 22.79 -1.38
CA VAL A 100 0.55 22.46 0.01
C VAL A 100 -0.10 23.50 0.91
N MET A 101 -0.99 23.04 1.79
CA MET A 101 -1.76 23.92 2.67
C MET A 101 -1.43 23.64 4.12
N ALA A 102 -1.16 24.68 4.91
CA ALA A 102 -1.01 24.53 6.35
C ALA A 102 -2.37 24.60 7.04
N VAL A 103 -2.62 23.68 7.97
CA VAL A 103 -3.87 23.52 8.70
C VAL A 103 -3.58 23.48 10.18
N LYS A 104 -4.39 24.18 10.98
CA LYS A 104 -4.40 24.10 12.46
C LYS A 104 -5.82 23.87 12.92
N GLU A 105 -6.06 22.88 13.78
CA GLU A 105 -7.41 22.56 14.29
C GLU A 105 -8.45 22.45 13.14
N ASP A 106 -8.07 21.72 12.08
CA ASP A 106 -8.83 21.54 10.84
C ASP A 106 -9.16 22.80 10.02
N SER A 107 -8.64 23.96 10.42
CA SER A 107 -8.80 25.23 9.70
C SER A 107 -7.55 25.59 8.90
N PHE A 108 -7.73 25.97 7.64
CA PHE A 108 -6.61 26.43 6.81
C PHE A 108 -6.02 27.74 7.36
N LEU A 109 -4.73 27.73 7.66
CA LEU A 109 -3.99 28.94 8.04
C LEU A 109 -3.89 29.94 6.88
N THR A 110 -3.96 29.42 5.65
CA THR A 110 -4.11 30.23 4.44
C THR A 110 -5.08 29.52 3.51
N GLY A 111 -6.32 30.00 3.41
CA GLY A 111 -7.37 29.37 2.58
C GLY A 111 -7.29 29.67 1.08
N ALA A 112 -6.22 30.29 0.59
CA ALA A 112 -6.08 30.70 -0.80
C ALA A 112 -4.96 29.93 -1.51
N VAL A 113 -5.22 29.53 -2.76
CA VAL A 113 -4.20 29.08 -3.71
C VAL A 113 -3.43 30.29 -4.24
N ILE A 114 -2.11 30.27 -4.06
CA ILE A 114 -1.18 31.29 -4.55
C ILE A 114 -0.07 30.57 -5.33
N HIS A 115 -0.18 30.61 -6.65
CA HIS A 115 0.80 30.03 -7.57
C HIS A 115 2.22 30.54 -7.28
N GLY A 116 3.19 29.65 -7.29
CA GLY A 116 4.60 29.90 -6.97
C GLY A 116 4.89 30.06 -5.47
N LYS A 117 3.87 30.05 -4.59
CA LYS A 117 4.07 30.06 -3.14
C LYS A 117 3.66 28.74 -2.50
N ASN A 118 2.36 28.47 -2.45
CA ASN A 118 1.79 27.27 -1.85
C ASN A 118 1.15 26.35 -2.88
N ALA A 119 1.27 26.70 -4.16
CA ALA A 119 0.74 25.94 -5.29
C ALA A 119 1.67 26.05 -6.50
N THR A 120 1.76 25.02 -7.32
CA THR A 120 2.53 25.07 -8.56
C THR A 120 1.88 26.01 -9.57
N SER A 121 2.70 26.73 -10.34
CA SER A 121 2.23 27.57 -11.45
C SER A 121 2.01 26.74 -12.72
N GLU A 122 2.89 25.78 -12.94
CA GLU A 122 2.88 24.88 -14.09
C GLU A 122 2.56 23.45 -13.66
N ALA A 123 2.06 22.67 -14.61
CA ALA A 123 1.91 21.23 -14.43
C ALA A 123 3.28 20.53 -14.47
N VAL A 124 3.38 19.43 -13.75
CA VAL A 124 4.49 18.49 -13.87
C VAL A 124 4.00 17.20 -14.50
N THR A 125 4.88 16.52 -15.24
CA THR A 125 4.59 15.24 -15.89
C THR A 125 5.78 14.31 -15.65
N GLY A 126 5.48 13.04 -15.37
CA GLY A 126 6.47 12.00 -15.25
C GLY A 126 6.92 11.51 -16.61
N GLN A 127 8.10 10.88 -16.64
CA GLN A 127 8.57 10.13 -17.79
C GLN A 127 9.02 8.75 -17.33
N TYR A 128 8.71 7.74 -18.13
CA TYR A 128 9.28 6.42 -17.92
C TYR A 128 10.76 6.45 -18.28
N SER A 129 11.58 5.74 -17.50
CA SER A 129 12.96 5.42 -17.89
C SER A 129 12.98 4.59 -19.18
N GLU A 130 14.12 4.55 -19.87
CA GLU A 130 14.28 3.79 -21.11
C GLU A 130 13.92 2.30 -20.95
N TRP A 131 14.25 1.71 -19.80
CA TRP A 131 13.84 0.35 -19.45
C TRP A 131 12.33 0.22 -19.19
N GLU A 132 11.72 1.18 -18.49
CA GLU A 132 10.27 1.21 -18.27
C GLU A 132 9.51 1.34 -19.59
N GLU A 133 9.99 2.17 -20.51
CA GLU A 133 9.36 2.33 -21.82
C GLU A 133 9.52 1.06 -22.67
N ASN A 134 10.66 0.37 -22.61
CA ASN A 134 10.85 -0.93 -23.25
C ASN A 134 9.92 -2.00 -22.64
N GLU A 135 9.78 -2.04 -21.32
CA GLU A 135 8.88 -3.00 -20.68
C GLU A 135 7.41 -2.70 -20.95
N LYS A 136 7.03 -1.42 -21.01
CA LYS A 136 5.71 -0.97 -21.44
C LYS A 136 5.43 -1.30 -22.91
N ALA A 137 6.46 -1.31 -23.76
CA ALA A 137 6.36 -1.82 -25.12
C ALA A 137 6.11 -3.34 -25.12
N ASN A 138 6.79 -4.09 -24.25
CA ASN A 138 6.61 -5.54 -24.11
C ASN A 138 5.24 -5.93 -23.56
N ILE A 139 4.79 -5.27 -22.48
CA ILE A 139 3.53 -5.52 -21.77
C ILE A 139 2.78 -4.20 -21.61
N SER A 140 1.58 -4.13 -22.16
CA SER A 140 0.71 -2.96 -22.12
C SER A 140 -0.70 -3.32 -21.66
N ASN A 141 -1.51 -2.31 -21.34
CA ASN A 141 -2.91 -2.47 -20.91
C ASN A 141 -3.09 -3.45 -19.74
N PHE A 142 -2.10 -3.57 -18.86
CA PHE A 142 -2.24 -4.35 -17.64
C PHE A 142 -3.28 -3.68 -16.75
N ASN A 143 -4.41 -4.35 -16.60
CA ASN A 143 -5.52 -3.85 -15.83
C ASN A 143 -6.11 -4.97 -15.00
N VAL A 144 -6.55 -4.59 -13.82
CA VAL A 144 -7.07 -5.51 -12.82
C VAL A 144 -8.41 -4.95 -12.38
N ILE A 145 -9.46 -5.71 -12.58
CA ILE A 145 -10.83 -5.29 -12.25
C ILE A 145 -11.53 -6.38 -11.46
N THR A 146 -12.44 -5.98 -10.57
CA THR A 146 -13.32 -6.92 -9.88
C THR A 146 -14.57 -7.18 -10.70
N ARG A 147 -14.97 -8.44 -10.81
CA ARG A 147 -16.28 -8.83 -11.35
C ARG A 147 -16.86 -9.94 -10.48
N ASN A 148 -18.03 -9.70 -9.90
CA ASN A 148 -18.67 -10.59 -8.93
C ASN A 148 -17.72 -10.86 -7.75
N ASN A 149 -17.37 -12.13 -7.51
CA ASN A 149 -16.43 -12.58 -6.48
C ASN A 149 -15.07 -12.98 -7.09
N SER A 150 -14.70 -12.42 -8.24
CA SER A 150 -13.41 -12.70 -8.88
C SER A 150 -12.71 -11.42 -9.31
N VAL A 151 -11.39 -11.50 -9.39
CA VAL A 151 -10.54 -10.50 -10.02
C VAL A 151 -10.23 -10.98 -11.43
N ILE A 152 -10.51 -10.12 -12.41
CA ILE A 152 -10.17 -10.34 -13.82
C ILE A 152 -8.96 -9.48 -14.13
N ILE A 153 -7.93 -10.11 -14.67
CA ILE A 153 -6.68 -9.47 -15.09
C ILE A 153 -6.64 -9.49 -16.61
N THR A 154 -6.52 -8.32 -17.22
CA THR A 154 -6.32 -8.15 -18.65
C THR A 154 -4.96 -7.53 -18.91
N TYR A 155 -4.34 -7.89 -20.03
CA TYR A 155 -3.04 -7.36 -20.46
C TYR A 155 -2.89 -7.57 -21.97
N THR A 156 -1.88 -6.96 -22.55
CA THR A 156 -1.48 -7.14 -23.95
C THR A 156 0.04 -7.28 -23.98
N THR A 157 0.53 -8.21 -24.79
CA THR A 157 1.96 -8.40 -25.02
C THR A 157 2.31 -8.13 -26.47
N GLU A 158 3.50 -7.60 -26.73
CA GLU A 158 3.98 -7.42 -28.09
C GLU A 158 4.31 -8.77 -28.76
N LYS A 159 4.90 -9.70 -27.98
CA LYS A 159 5.35 -11.02 -28.44
C LYS A 159 4.66 -12.13 -27.66
N LYS A 160 3.72 -12.81 -28.32
CA LYS A 160 3.05 -14.00 -27.78
C LYS A 160 4.00 -15.18 -27.62
N GLY A 161 3.61 -16.16 -26.80
CA GLY A 161 4.36 -17.40 -26.59
C GLY A 161 5.47 -17.32 -25.53
N LYS A 162 5.61 -16.17 -24.86
CA LYS A 162 6.44 -16.02 -23.66
C LYS A 162 5.80 -16.69 -22.46
N ARG A 163 6.61 -17.15 -21.51
CA ARG A 163 6.12 -17.74 -20.27
C ARG A 163 6.04 -16.67 -19.19
N LEU A 164 4.83 -16.43 -18.68
CA LEU A 164 4.53 -15.36 -17.74
C LEU A 164 4.04 -15.94 -16.41
N ASN A 165 4.34 -15.20 -15.34
CA ASN A 165 3.94 -15.49 -13.98
C ASN A 165 3.03 -14.37 -13.47
N LEU A 166 1.85 -14.74 -12.96
CA LEU A 166 0.94 -13.82 -12.27
C LEU A 166 1.12 -13.98 -10.76
N TYR A 167 1.44 -12.88 -10.08
CA TYR A 167 1.60 -12.80 -8.64
C TYR A 167 0.52 -11.95 -8.00
N ARG A 168 0.23 -12.25 -6.73
CA ARG A 168 -0.61 -11.47 -5.82
C ARG A 168 0.15 -11.16 -4.53
N SER A 169 0.01 -9.97 -3.98
CA SER A 169 0.63 -9.58 -2.71
C SER A 169 -0.27 -8.65 -1.91
N SER A 170 -0.20 -8.70 -0.57
CA SER A 170 -0.84 -7.71 0.30
C SER A 170 -0.09 -6.36 0.31
N SER A 171 1.13 -6.33 -0.23
CA SER A 171 1.98 -5.16 -0.37
C SER A 171 2.25 -4.82 -1.84
N ALA A 172 2.50 -3.56 -2.14
CA ALA A 172 2.87 -3.15 -3.49
C ALA A 172 4.18 -3.80 -3.93
N PHE A 173 4.26 -4.17 -5.20
CA PHE A 173 5.49 -4.67 -5.80
C PHE A 173 6.40 -3.48 -6.17
N THR A 174 7.56 -3.40 -5.52
CA THR A 174 8.53 -2.30 -5.73
C THR A 174 9.85 -2.80 -6.29
N ASN A 175 10.24 -4.01 -5.94
CA ASN A 175 11.52 -4.63 -6.31
C ASN A 175 11.40 -6.16 -6.27
N ILE A 176 12.47 -6.84 -6.66
CA ILE A 176 12.49 -8.31 -6.68
C ILE A 176 12.24 -8.95 -5.29
N ASP A 177 12.62 -8.27 -4.20
CA ASP A 177 12.36 -8.74 -2.84
C ASP A 177 10.86 -8.77 -2.51
N SER A 178 10.05 -7.97 -3.21
CA SER A 178 8.58 -8.00 -3.07
C SER A 178 8.00 -9.37 -3.42
N LEU A 179 8.69 -10.18 -4.22
CA LEU A 179 8.29 -11.55 -4.53
C LEU A 179 8.37 -12.50 -3.34
N ALA A 180 9.20 -12.20 -2.32
CA ALA A 180 9.37 -13.07 -1.16
C ALA A 180 8.08 -13.19 -0.32
N ASN A 181 7.21 -12.18 -0.38
CA ASN A 181 5.92 -12.16 0.32
C ASN A 181 4.74 -12.26 -0.66
N ALA A 182 5.00 -12.54 -1.94
CA ALA A 182 3.97 -12.64 -2.97
C ALA A 182 3.56 -14.10 -3.21
N PHE A 183 2.27 -14.30 -3.46
CA PHE A 183 1.70 -15.56 -3.88
C PHE A 183 1.74 -15.67 -5.41
N LEU A 184 2.36 -16.74 -5.93
CA LEU A 184 2.28 -17.07 -7.35
C LEU A 184 0.90 -17.69 -7.64
N ILE A 185 0.05 -16.96 -8.36
CA ILE A 185 -1.27 -17.44 -8.75
C ILE A 185 -1.15 -18.50 -9.83
N THR A 186 -0.39 -18.20 -10.89
CA THR A 186 -0.24 -19.11 -12.03
C THR A 186 0.99 -18.78 -12.87
N SER A 187 1.54 -19.81 -13.51
CA SER A 187 2.53 -19.72 -14.59
C SER A 187 1.91 -20.24 -15.88
N PHE A 188 2.00 -19.49 -16.97
CA PHE A 188 1.33 -19.84 -18.22
C PHE A 188 2.10 -19.36 -19.44
N ILE A 189 1.82 -19.97 -20.59
CA ILE A 189 2.30 -19.47 -21.88
C ILE A 189 1.31 -18.43 -22.37
N ASP A 190 1.82 -17.24 -22.70
CA ASP A 190 0.99 -16.13 -23.15
C ASP A 190 0.26 -16.45 -24.45
N THR A 191 -1.07 -16.49 -24.33
CA THR A 191 -2.03 -16.67 -25.42
C THR A 191 -2.85 -15.40 -25.70
N GLY A 192 -2.67 -14.34 -24.88
CA GLY A 192 -3.49 -13.14 -24.90
C GLY A 192 -4.88 -13.31 -24.27
N THR A 193 -5.09 -14.35 -23.46
CA THR A 193 -6.37 -14.57 -22.76
C THR A 193 -6.36 -13.88 -21.38
N PRO A 194 -7.49 -13.27 -20.96
CA PRO A 194 -7.62 -12.72 -19.61
C PRO A 194 -7.44 -13.79 -18.54
N LEU A 195 -6.83 -13.42 -17.43
CA LEU A 195 -6.63 -14.30 -16.27
C LEU A 195 -7.69 -14.01 -15.22
N THR A 196 -7.97 -15.01 -14.39
CA THR A 196 -8.93 -14.87 -13.28
C THR A 196 -8.28 -15.34 -11.99
N ASP A 197 -8.47 -14.56 -10.93
CA ASP A 197 -8.13 -14.91 -9.55
C ASP A 197 -9.37 -14.80 -8.66
N VAL A 198 -9.40 -15.56 -7.57
CA VAL A 198 -10.45 -15.52 -6.55
C VAL A 198 -9.78 -15.24 -5.20
N PRO A 199 -9.41 -13.97 -4.92
CA PRO A 199 -8.74 -13.63 -3.69
C PRO A 199 -9.68 -13.71 -2.48
N PRO A 200 -9.11 -13.83 -1.26
CA PRO A 200 -9.85 -13.65 -0.02
C PRO A 200 -10.66 -12.35 0.00
N GLN A 201 -11.86 -12.40 0.57
CA GLN A 201 -12.76 -11.24 0.64
C GLN A 201 -12.35 -10.27 1.75
N ASN A 202 -12.70 -8.99 1.56
CA ASN A 202 -12.43 -7.88 2.48
C ASN A 202 -10.93 -7.66 2.76
N GLN A 203 -10.06 -8.04 1.84
CA GLN A 203 -8.63 -7.78 1.91
C GLN A 203 -8.14 -7.13 0.60
N TYR A 204 -7.18 -6.21 0.74
CA TYR A 204 -6.58 -5.47 -0.35
C TYR A 204 -5.37 -6.21 -0.90
N PHE A 205 -5.34 -6.40 -2.21
CA PHE A 205 -4.26 -7.09 -2.91
C PHE A 205 -3.74 -6.31 -4.12
N TYR A 206 -2.43 -6.35 -4.31
CA TYR A 206 -1.75 -5.94 -5.52
C TYR A 206 -1.48 -7.16 -6.41
N TYR A 207 -1.41 -6.93 -7.71
CA TYR A 207 -1.10 -7.96 -8.70
C TYR A 207 0.12 -7.55 -9.54
N ALA A 208 0.90 -8.53 -9.98
CA ALA A 208 2.03 -8.33 -10.87
C ALA A 208 2.10 -9.43 -11.93
N LEU A 209 2.39 -9.05 -13.17
CA LEU A 209 2.60 -9.96 -14.29
C LEU A 209 4.02 -9.79 -14.81
N ILE A 210 4.82 -10.85 -14.74
CA ILE A 210 6.26 -10.81 -15.01
C ILE A 210 6.68 -12.01 -15.86
N GLU A 211 7.66 -11.83 -16.74
CA GLU A 211 8.25 -12.94 -17.51
C GLU A 211 9.02 -13.92 -16.58
N GLU A 212 8.77 -15.22 -16.71
CA GLU A 212 9.37 -16.27 -15.85
C GLU A 212 10.91 -16.27 -15.92
N SER A 213 11.48 -16.01 -17.10
CA SER A 213 12.93 -15.88 -17.29
C SER A 213 13.52 -14.74 -16.47
N SER A 214 12.87 -13.56 -16.46
CA SER A 214 13.35 -12.40 -15.70
C SER A 214 13.37 -12.64 -14.19
N VAL A 215 12.43 -13.44 -13.67
CA VAL A 215 12.43 -13.86 -12.26
C VAL A 215 13.60 -14.79 -11.99
N SER A 216 13.83 -15.76 -12.88
CA SER A 216 14.90 -16.76 -12.76
C SER A 216 16.29 -16.13 -12.81
N ASP A 217 16.46 -15.12 -13.66
CA ASP A 217 17.74 -14.42 -13.86
C ASP A 217 17.99 -13.32 -12.82
N GLY A 218 17.03 -13.06 -11.90
CA GLY A 218 17.14 -11.99 -10.91
C GLY A 218 16.98 -10.58 -11.50
N THR A 219 16.56 -10.49 -12.75
CA THR A 219 16.43 -9.23 -13.51
C THR A 219 15.02 -8.65 -13.47
N ALA A 220 14.05 -9.35 -12.87
CA ALA A 220 12.68 -8.89 -12.73
C ALA A 220 12.61 -7.49 -12.09
N ARG A 221 11.79 -6.63 -12.71
CA ARG A 221 11.50 -5.27 -12.24
C ARG A 221 9.99 -5.05 -12.26
N PHE A 222 9.52 -4.20 -11.36
CA PHE A 222 8.10 -3.93 -11.18
C PHE A 222 7.80 -2.49 -11.52
N PHE A 223 6.88 -2.31 -12.45
CA PHE A 223 6.50 -1.01 -12.95
C PHE A 223 5.02 -0.79 -12.67
N ARG A 224 4.71 0.17 -11.79
CA ARG A 224 3.33 0.46 -11.37
C ARG A 224 2.50 0.91 -12.56
N GLY A 225 1.35 0.25 -12.74
CA GLY A 225 0.43 0.50 -13.86
C GLY A 225 0.85 -0.12 -15.20
N ILE A 226 2.06 -0.69 -15.31
CA ILE A 226 2.55 -1.33 -16.54
C ILE A 226 2.57 -2.85 -16.38
N THR A 227 3.37 -3.36 -15.44
CA THR A 227 3.46 -4.79 -15.13
C THR A 227 2.78 -5.12 -13.81
N THR A 228 2.33 -4.10 -13.08
CA THR A 228 1.71 -4.26 -11.76
C THR A 228 0.47 -3.38 -11.61
N SER A 229 -0.43 -3.78 -10.72
CA SER A 229 -1.65 -3.03 -10.44
C SER A 229 -1.29 -1.68 -9.83
N LEU A 230 -1.89 -0.60 -10.35
CA LEU A 230 -1.63 0.74 -9.85
C LEU A 230 -2.08 0.91 -8.39
N ALA A 231 -3.25 0.39 -8.03
CA ALA A 231 -3.83 0.44 -6.71
C ALA A 231 -4.21 -0.98 -6.26
N PRO A 232 -4.31 -1.23 -4.94
CA PRO A 232 -4.76 -2.53 -4.47
C PRO A 232 -6.25 -2.70 -4.71
N ILE A 233 -6.67 -3.94 -4.92
CA ILE A 233 -8.05 -4.33 -5.17
C ILE A 233 -8.57 -5.20 -4.04
N CYS A 234 -9.82 -4.97 -3.68
CA CYS A 234 -10.53 -5.71 -2.65
C CYS A 234 -11.87 -6.20 -3.22
N ILE A 235 -12.18 -7.48 -2.99
CA ILE A 235 -13.52 -8.02 -3.21
C ILE A 235 -14.27 -7.94 -1.89
N PHE A 236 -15.32 -7.13 -1.85
CA PHE A 236 -16.17 -7.05 -0.68
C PHE A 236 -17.14 -8.22 -0.60
N ARG A 237 -17.39 -8.70 0.61
CA ARG A 237 -18.44 -9.70 0.85
C ARG A 237 -19.80 -9.09 0.52
N SER A 238 -20.42 -9.55 -0.57
CA SER A 238 -21.78 -9.17 -0.91
C SER A 238 -22.76 -9.80 0.08
N ASN A 239 -23.30 -9.00 1.01
CA ASN A 239 -24.46 -9.39 1.81
C ASN A 239 -25.71 -9.21 0.95
N SER A 240 -25.90 -10.01 -0.09
CA SER A 240 -27.03 -9.88 -1.00
C SER A 240 -27.94 -11.11 -0.95
N ASN A 241 -28.79 -11.16 0.08
CA ASN A 241 -30.20 -11.50 -0.09
C ASN A 241 -31.02 -10.21 0.06
N VAL A 242 -30.81 -9.24 -0.82
CA VAL A 242 -31.74 -8.13 -1.00
C VAL A 242 -31.88 -7.90 -2.49
N THR A 243 -32.95 -8.42 -3.06
CA THR A 243 -33.44 -8.02 -4.38
C THR A 243 -33.99 -6.59 -4.23
N THR A 244 -33.25 -5.58 -4.66
CA THR A 244 -33.77 -4.22 -4.80
C THR A 244 -33.83 -3.83 -6.26
N SER A 245 -35.05 -3.84 -6.78
CA SER A 245 -35.51 -3.03 -7.92
C SER A 245 -35.11 -1.55 -7.71
N PRO A 246 -34.83 -0.79 -8.79
CA PRO A 246 -34.46 0.62 -8.66
C PRO A 246 -35.68 1.46 -8.26
N GLN A 247 -35.69 1.98 -7.03
CA GLN A 247 -36.58 3.08 -6.67
C GLN A 247 -35.84 4.18 -5.90
N THR A 248 -35.77 5.31 -6.60
CA THR A 248 -35.76 6.71 -6.19
C THR A 248 -35.58 7.03 -4.71
N THR A 249 -34.53 7.81 -4.44
CA THR A 249 -34.22 8.53 -3.20
C THR A 249 -35.43 9.27 -2.62
N ARG A 250 -35.92 8.80 -1.46
CA ARG A 250 -36.51 9.69 -0.44
C ARG A 250 -35.72 9.54 0.85
N ILE A 251 -35.09 10.65 1.22
CA ILE A 251 -34.42 10.83 2.50
C ILE A 251 -35.53 10.96 3.55
N THR A 252 -35.62 10.00 4.47
CA THR A 252 -36.46 10.12 5.66
C THR A 252 -35.51 10.29 6.85
N PRO A 253 -35.66 11.34 7.68
CA PRO A 253 -34.73 11.58 8.77
C PRO A 253 -34.88 10.52 9.88
N LEU A 254 -33.75 10.16 10.49
CA LEU A 254 -33.69 9.20 11.59
C LEU A 254 -34.43 9.74 12.83
N PRO A 255 -35.19 8.88 13.55
CA PRO A 255 -35.70 9.21 14.86
C PRO A 255 -34.57 9.25 15.90
N LEU A 256 -34.54 10.34 16.66
CA LEU A 256 -33.69 10.55 17.83
C LEU A 256 -34.12 9.57 18.93
N ASN A 257 -33.21 8.69 19.37
CA ASN A 257 -33.42 7.92 20.60
C ASN A 257 -32.36 8.33 21.63
N SER A 258 -32.78 9.18 22.57
CA SER A 258 -32.05 9.55 23.76
C SER A 258 -32.56 8.72 24.94
N SER A 259 -31.74 7.85 25.52
CA SER A 259 -31.71 7.68 26.98
C SER A 259 -30.42 7.00 27.41
N SER A 260 -29.73 7.71 28.29
CA SER A 260 -28.56 7.35 29.05
C SER A 260 -28.82 6.27 30.10
N LYS A 261 -27.78 5.49 30.43
CA LYS A 261 -27.30 5.37 31.81
C LYS A 261 -25.89 4.77 31.84
N ALA A 262 -25.02 5.48 32.55
CA ALA A 262 -23.66 5.12 32.85
C ALA A 262 -23.61 3.98 33.89
N HIS A 263 -22.66 3.07 33.72
CA HIS A 263 -21.94 2.46 34.83
C HIS A 263 -20.51 2.16 34.40
N SER A 264 -19.57 2.81 35.07
CA SER A 264 -18.19 2.37 35.19
C SER A 264 -18.17 1.02 35.90
N ASP A 265 -17.36 0.08 35.42
CA ASP A 265 -16.37 -0.60 36.27
C ASP A 265 -15.47 -1.51 35.44
N SER A 266 -14.19 -1.46 35.78
CA SER A 266 -13.08 -2.26 35.28
C SER A 266 -13.21 -3.73 35.68
N VAL A 267 -13.22 -4.66 34.72
CA VAL A 267 -12.78 -6.04 34.94
C VAL A 267 -12.20 -6.60 33.64
N ILE A 268 -10.87 -6.69 33.57
CA ILE A 268 -10.21 -7.74 32.80
C ILE A 268 -10.51 -9.03 33.56
N ASP A 269 -11.39 -9.88 33.05
CA ASP A 269 -11.31 -11.31 33.37
C ASP A 269 -12.09 -12.17 32.36
N LYS A 270 -11.38 -13.18 31.86
CA LYS A 270 -11.85 -14.46 31.33
C LYS A 270 -12.61 -14.46 30.00
N LEU A 271 -11.86 -14.73 28.93
CA LEU A 271 -12.38 -15.52 27.81
C LEU A 271 -12.75 -16.92 28.33
N PRO A 272 -14.00 -17.39 28.16
CA PRO A 272 -14.34 -18.78 28.39
C PRO A 272 -14.06 -19.56 27.12
N PHE A 273 -13.02 -20.39 27.13
CA PHE A 273 -12.85 -21.46 26.15
C PHE A 273 -12.99 -22.79 26.89
N GLU A 274 -14.23 -23.19 27.13
CA GLU A 274 -14.55 -24.57 27.46
C GLU A 274 -14.61 -25.32 26.12
N LEU A 275 -13.56 -26.07 25.80
CA LEU A 275 -13.52 -26.95 24.63
C LEU A 275 -14.14 -28.28 25.05
N ASP A 276 -15.33 -28.54 24.50
CA ASP A 276 -16.00 -29.84 24.58
C ASP A 276 -15.05 -30.91 24.03
N LEU A 277 -14.60 -31.79 24.92
CA LEU A 277 -13.74 -32.93 24.64
C LEU A 277 -14.64 -34.12 24.31
N GLU A 278 -14.89 -34.39 23.04
CA GLU A 278 -15.16 -35.75 22.57
C GLU A 278 -15.16 -35.81 21.04
N ASN A 279 -14.09 -36.41 20.48
CA ASN A 279 -14.15 -37.59 19.61
C ASN A 279 -12.83 -37.74 18.82
N THR A 280 -11.79 -38.21 19.52
CA THR A 280 -10.56 -38.70 18.90
C THR A 280 -10.82 -40.03 18.22
N LYS A 281 -10.96 -40.05 16.88
CA LYS A 281 -10.49 -41.14 16.01
C LYS A 281 -10.71 -40.78 14.54
N ASN A 282 -9.59 -40.76 13.82
CA ASN A 282 -9.45 -40.64 12.36
C ASN A 282 -9.63 -39.22 11.77
N LYS A 283 -8.68 -38.32 12.07
CA LYS A 283 -8.52 -37.06 11.33
C LYS A 283 -7.23 -37.11 10.51
N PRO A 284 -7.23 -36.73 9.22
CA PRO A 284 -6.04 -36.83 8.37
C PRO A 284 -4.92 -35.94 8.92
N GLU A 285 -3.72 -36.51 9.04
CA GLU A 285 -2.47 -35.79 9.31
C GLU A 285 -2.31 -34.72 8.23
N LYS A 286 -2.33 -33.44 8.62
CA LYS A 286 -2.18 -32.32 7.69
C LYS A 286 -0.79 -32.40 7.05
N ASP A 287 -0.74 -32.28 5.72
CA ASP A 287 0.53 -32.23 5.00
C ASP A 287 1.32 -30.97 5.36
N VAL A 288 2.65 -31.09 5.38
CA VAL A 288 3.57 -29.97 5.60
C VAL A 288 3.33 -28.89 4.56
N PHE A 289 3.24 -27.64 4.99
CA PHE A 289 3.28 -26.51 4.09
C PHE A 289 4.73 -26.03 3.92
N ILE A 290 5.24 -26.03 2.69
CA ILE A 290 6.58 -25.50 2.37
C ILE A 290 6.38 -24.21 1.58
N PHE A 291 6.92 -23.10 2.08
CA PHE A 291 6.87 -21.83 1.38
C PHE A 291 7.62 -21.91 0.03
N PRO A 292 7.19 -21.17 -1.00
CA PRO A 292 7.86 -21.15 -2.30
C PRO A 292 9.33 -20.74 -2.24
N SER A 293 9.72 -19.90 -1.27
CA SER A 293 11.11 -19.45 -1.07
C SER A 293 12.08 -20.60 -0.76
N GLU A 294 11.58 -21.73 -0.25
CA GLU A 294 12.37 -22.89 0.13
C GLU A 294 12.39 -23.97 -0.97
N THR A 295 11.52 -23.83 -1.98
CA THR A 295 11.49 -24.68 -3.19
C THR A 295 12.11 -24.01 -4.42
N ALA A 296 12.25 -22.68 -4.41
CA ALA A 296 12.89 -21.93 -5.49
C ALA A 296 14.40 -22.28 -5.58
N ARG A 297 14.82 -22.82 -6.74
CA ARG A 297 16.23 -23.03 -7.07
C ARG A 297 16.84 -21.70 -7.52
N TYR A 298 17.32 -20.90 -6.58
CA TYR A 298 18.12 -19.73 -6.90
C TYR A 298 19.53 -20.13 -7.38
N SER A 299 20.08 -19.40 -8.36
CA SER A 299 21.47 -19.53 -8.84
C SER A 299 22.53 -19.17 -7.77
N GLY A 300 22.10 -18.67 -6.60
CA GLY A 300 22.96 -18.26 -5.47
C GLY A 300 23.15 -19.31 -4.36
N GLY A 301 22.68 -20.54 -4.54
CA GLY A 301 22.80 -21.62 -3.55
C GLY A 301 21.60 -21.75 -2.60
N GLN A 302 21.52 -22.88 -1.90
CA GLN A 302 20.51 -23.11 -0.85
C GLN A 302 20.74 -22.14 0.31
N THR A 303 19.67 -21.52 0.81
CA THR A 303 19.72 -20.75 2.05
C THR A 303 19.89 -21.71 3.23
N GLU A 304 20.45 -21.23 4.33
CA GLU A 304 20.61 -22.05 5.54
C GLU A 304 19.24 -22.61 6.01
N LEU A 305 18.16 -21.80 5.95
CA LEU A 305 16.80 -22.25 6.24
C LEU A 305 16.34 -23.35 5.27
N SER A 306 16.53 -23.21 3.96
CA SER A 306 16.08 -24.24 3.01
C SER A 306 16.85 -25.56 3.15
N SER A 307 18.12 -25.53 3.57
CA SER A 307 18.88 -26.74 3.90
C SER A 307 18.37 -27.43 5.18
N ILE A 308 17.95 -26.67 6.20
CA ILE A 308 17.32 -27.22 7.41
C ILE A 308 15.98 -27.87 7.05
N ILE A 309 15.12 -27.19 6.28
CA ILE A 309 13.81 -27.72 5.89
C ILE A 309 13.95 -28.98 5.03
N SER A 310 14.76 -28.91 3.96
CA SER A 310 14.95 -30.06 3.07
C SER A 310 15.53 -31.29 3.77
N SER A 311 16.40 -31.11 4.78
CA SER A 311 16.95 -32.24 5.55
C SER A 311 15.97 -32.79 6.59
N CYS A 312 15.27 -31.94 7.34
CA CYS A 312 14.45 -32.37 8.48
C CYS A 312 13.03 -32.77 8.08
N PHE A 313 12.40 -32.05 7.15
CA PHE A 313 11.01 -32.30 6.76
C PHE A 313 10.90 -33.47 5.78
N SER A 314 11.88 -33.67 4.89
CA SER A 314 11.93 -34.86 4.01
C SER A 314 12.12 -36.16 4.81
N THR A 315 12.80 -36.10 5.96
CA THR A 315 13.05 -37.25 6.84
C THR A 315 12.02 -37.36 7.97
N LYS A 316 11.04 -36.45 8.04
CA LYS A 316 10.06 -36.30 9.13
C LYS A 316 10.68 -36.32 10.53
N ASN A 317 11.91 -35.82 10.67
CA ASN A 317 12.64 -35.81 11.93
C ASN A 317 12.34 -34.51 12.71
N TRP A 318 11.17 -34.47 13.33
CA TRP A 318 10.63 -33.28 14.01
C TRP A 318 11.45 -32.84 15.23
N LEU A 319 12.06 -33.78 15.96
CA LEU A 319 12.94 -33.47 17.11
C LEU A 319 14.20 -32.72 16.67
N LYS A 320 14.79 -33.14 15.53
CA LYS A 320 15.93 -32.44 14.93
C LYS A 320 15.51 -31.08 14.38
N ALA A 321 14.34 -31.01 13.71
CA ALA A 321 13.78 -29.77 13.20
C ALA A 321 13.62 -28.70 14.29
N GLU A 322 13.06 -29.06 15.45
CA GLU A 322 12.86 -28.14 16.58
C GLU A 322 14.17 -27.49 17.02
N THR A 323 15.24 -28.29 17.12
CA THR A 323 16.54 -27.84 17.61
C THR A 323 17.22 -26.91 16.61
N GLU A 324 17.25 -27.30 15.33
CA GLU A 324 17.88 -26.52 14.25
C GLU A 324 17.13 -25.21 13.98
N LEU A 325 15.78 -25.23 14.00
CA LEU A 325 14.97 -24.02 13.78
C LEU A 325 15.12 -23.01 14.92
N LYS A 326 15.13 -23.44 16.19
CA LYS A 326 15.38 -22.52 17.32
C LYS A 326 16.76 -21.88 17.25
N LYS A 327 17.77 -22.65 16.86
CA LYS A 327 19.14 -22.15 16.64
C LYS A 327 19.16 -21.13 15.52
N TYR A 328 18.48 -21.41 14.40
CA TYR A 328 18.38 -20.50 13.27
C TYR A 328 17.67 -19.19 13.64
N ILE A 329 16.53 -19.23 14.35
CA ILE A 329 15.80 -18.04 14.79
C ILE A 329 16.67 -17.15 15.69
N SER A 330 17.48 -17.76 16.56
CA SER A 330 18.39 -17.04 17.46
C SER A 330 19.53 -16.34 16.72
N ASN A 331 20.04 -16.94 15.65
CA ASN A 331 21.22 -16.46 14.91
C ASN A 331 20.88 -15.58 13.70
N SER A 332 19.66 -15.67 13.18
CA SER A 332 19.25 -14.92 11.99
C SER A 332 19.19 -13.41 12.27
N THR A 333 19.54 -12.59 11.28
CA THR A 333 19.39 -11.13 11.31
C THR A 333 18.17 -10.64 10.53
N SER A 334 17.58 -11.50 9.70
CA SER A 334 16.45 -11.15 8.83
C SER A 334 15.12 -11.44 9.51
N THR A 335 14.30 -10.40 9.70
CA THR A 335 12.95 -10.51 10.28
C THR A 335 12.05 -11.45 9.48
N SER A 336 12.09 -11.35 8.14
CA SER A 336 11.30 -12.21 7.25
C SER A 336 11.73 -13.69 7.33
N ALA A 337 13.03 -13.96 7.40
CA ALA A 337 13.53 -15.33 7.55
C ALA A 337 13.22 -15.92 8.93
N LYS A 338 13.22 -15.08 9.99
CA LYS A 338 12.77 -15.49 11.32
C LYS A 338 11.30 -15.88 11.34
N GLN A 339 10.43 -15.06 10.76
CA GLN A 339 8.99 -15.31 10.71
C GLN A 339 8.66 -16.60 9.95
N ARG A 340 9.35 -16.90 8.84
CA ARG A 340 9.23 -18.21 8.17
C ARG A 340 9.74 -19.35 9.03
N ALA A 341 10.89 -19.19 9.69
CA ALA A 341 11.42 -20.22 10.59
C ALA A 341 10.51 -20.48 11.81
N GLU A 342 9.86 -19.44 12.34
CA GLU A 342 8.85 -19.52 13.40
C GLU A 342 7.61 -20.27 12.92
N PHE A 343 7.20 -20.06 11.66
CA PHE A 343 6.11 -20.81 11.04
C PHE A 343 6.44 -22.31 10.95
N TYR A 344 7.62 -22.67 10.44
CA TYR A 344 8.07 -24.07 10.39
C TYR A 344 8.26 -24.68 11.78
N LEU A 345 8.62 -23.88 12.79
CA LEU A 345 8.68 -24.33 14.18
C LEU A 345 7.28 -24.65 14.72
N ALA A 346 6.27 -23.86 14.35
CA ALA A 346 4.88 -24.09 14.71
C ALA A 346 4.33 -25.39 14.09
N GLU A 347 4.65 -25.67 12.82
CA GLU A 347 4.33 -26.95 12.18
C GLU A 347 5.04 -28.12 12.88
N THR A 348 6.32 -27.95 13.21
CA THR A 348 7.08 -28.96 13.96
C THR A 348 6.42 -29.26 15.30
N TYR A 349 5.92 -28.25 16.01
CA TYR A 349 5.17 -28.44 17.25
C TYR A 349 3.83 -29.15 17.06
N TYR A 350 3.13 -28.90 15.96
CA TYR A 350 1.94 -29.67 15.60
C TYR A 350 2.26 -31.17 15.48
N PHE A 351 3.31 -31.53 14.72
CA PHE A 351 3.71 -32.93 14.54
C PHE A 351 4.27 -33.58 15.81
N LEU A 352 4.84 -32.80 16.73
CA LEU A 352 5.28 -33.26 18.05
C LEU A 352 4.15 -33.34 19.09
N GLY A 353 2.91 -32.96 18.74
CA GLY A 353 1.77 -32.92 19.66
C GLY A 353 1.83 -31.79 20.70
N LYS A 354 2.72 -30.82 20.54
CA LYS A 354 2.87 -29.64 21.39
C LYS A 354 1.83 -28.57 21.03
N LYS A 355 0.56 -28.89 21.30
CA LYS A 355 -0.62 -28.13 20.86
C LYS A 355 -0.59 -26.66 21.28
N ARG A 356 -0.23 -26.38 22.54
CA ARG A 356 -0.22 -25.02 23.09
C ARG A 356 0.82 -24.15 22.39
N GLU A 357 2.02 -24.68 22.21
CA GLU A 357 3.14 -23.99 21.60
C GLU A 357 2.90 -23.73 20.11
N ALA A 358 2.36 -24.73 19.40
CA ALA A 358 1.95 -24.57 18.00
C ALA A 358 0.90 -23.45 17.85
N LEU A 359 -0.15 -23.47 18.68
CA LEU A 359 -1.24 -22.49 18.61
C LEU A 359 -0.73 -21.06 18.86
N LEU A 360 0.12 -20.86 19.87
CA LEU A 360 0.65 -19.53 20.20
C LEU A 360 1.49 -18.96 19.05
N LEU A 361 2.34 -19.78 18.43
CA LEU A 361 3.15 -19.34 17.30
C LEU A 361 2.31 -19.01 16.06
N PHE A 362 1.33 -19.86 15.70
CA PHE A 362 0.45 -19.53 14.58
C PHE A 362 -0.41 -18.30 14.86
N LEU A 363 -0.80 -18.05 16.11
CA LEU A 363 -1.49 -16.82 16.48
C LEU A 363 -0.60 -15.59 16.30
N SER A 364 0.67 -15.65 16.72
CA SER A 364 1.61 -14.53 16.53
C SER A 364 1.91 -14.25 15.06
N LEU A 365 1.82 -15.27 14.21
CA LEU A 365 2.10 -15.17 12.77
C LEU A 365 0.87 -14.80 11.93
N ARG A 366 -0.30 -14.66 12.55
CA ARG A 366 -1.57 -14.41 11.85
C ARG A 366 -1.58 -13.10 11.07
N GLU A 367 -0.85 -12.08 11.52
CA GLU A 367 -0.75 -10.81 10.79
C GLU A 367 0.08 -10.95 9.51
N GLN A 368 1.11 -11.80 9.54
CA GLN A 368 2.04 -11.97 8.42
C GLN A 368 1.58 -13.07 7.45
N TYR A 369 1.05 -14.18 7.95
CA TYR A 369 0.60 -15.35 7.19
C TYR A 369 -0.84 -15.72 7.57
N PRO A 370 -1.84 -14.88 7.26
CA PRO A 370 -3.21 -15.05 7.75
C PRO A 370 -3.89 -16.32 7.25
N LEU A 371 -3.62 -16.73 6.00
CA LEU A 371 -4.24 -17.91 5.40
C LEU A 371 -3.62 -19.19 5.98
N GLU A 372 -2.30 -19.30 5.89
CA GLU A 372 -1.54 -20.46 6.33
C GLU A 372 -1.73 -20.66 7.84
N SER A 373 -1.61 -19.59 8.61
CA SER A 373 -1.81 -19.65 10.06
C SER A 373 -3.25 -19.99 10.44
N ALA A 374 -4.27 -19.48 9.72
CA ALA A 374 -5.66 -19.85 10.01
C ALA A 374 -5.92 -21.34 9.79
N GLU A 375 -5.47 -21.89 8.65
CA GLU A 375 -5.63 -23.32 8.36
C GLU A 375 -4.87 -24.21 9.36
N TRP A 376 -3.71 -23.76 9.85
CA TRP A 376 -2.95 -24.50 10.86
C TRP A 376 -3.52 -24.33 12.26
N ILE A 377 -4.09 -23.17 12.60
CA ILE A 377 -4.84 -22.97 13.85
C ILE A 377 -6.04 -23.90 13.90
N ASP A 378 -6.80 -24.01 12.82
CA ASP A 378 -7.94 -24.94 12.74
C ASP A 378 -7.47 -26.40 12.88
N ALA A 379 -6.33 -26.75 12.28
CA ALA A 379 -5.73 -28.07 12.43
C ALA A 379 -5.29 -28.34 13.88
N VAL A 380 -4.58 -27.39 14.51
CA VAL A 380 -4.09 -27.49 15.90
C VAL A 380 -5.25 -27.58 16.89
N ILE A 381 -6.31 -26.78 16.71
CA ILE A 381 -7.51 -26.83 17.57
C ILE A 381 -8.15 -28.22 17.51
N SER A 382 -8.07 -28.86 16.35
CA SER A 382 -8.64 -30.17 16.10
C SER A 382 -7.78 -31.39 16.42
N LEU A 383 -6.53 -31.19 16.86
CA LEU A 383 -5.74 -32.20 17.59
C LEU A 383 -6.40 -32.48 18.94
#